data_AF-A0A200RAZ9-F1
#
_entry.id   AF-A0A200RAZ9-F1
#
_cell.length_a   1.000
_cell.length_b   1.000
_cell.length_c   1.000
_cell.angle_alpha   90.00
_cell.angle_beta   90.00
_cell.angle_gamma   90.00
#
_symmetry.space_group_name_H-M   'P 1'
#
loop_
_entity.id
_entity.type
_entity.pdbx_description
1 polymer ?
#
loop_
_entity_poly.entity_id
_entity_poly.type
_entity_poly.pdbx_seq_one_letter_code
_entity_poly.pdbx_strand_id
1 'polypeptide(L)'
;MNGRIVPHLRKGSESGYSCVWKQDAWVPAYYALAILTMLWSAAAMVEAQIFVISGTIAQWYFSKEDSTPRRSIRYSLRNAFGPSFGTICFSGLLIGAVRIVRAVVDSARREDVAPGIVNLVLRCCVNALLSAVDFLNKFTINFAAITGEGYCSSAKMTYELLKRNLLSAVFVETVSTRILAGIIFVLSAVYAIAVCAILKGVSDLEVEVYFVAVLAGLLLIVVLGFFVHVLDNVIETIYVCFAIDRDKGENTDLSPA
;
A
#
# COMPACT_ATOMS: atom_id res chain seq x y z
N MET A 1 31.84 0.76 18.13
CA MET A 1 31.60 -0.69 18.36
C MET A 1 30.77 -0.81 19.63
N ASN A 2 29.48 -1.13 19.52
CA ASN A 2 28.51 -1.11 20.64
C ASN A 2 28.38 -2.51 21.26
N GLY A 3 29.47 -2.98 21.86
CA GLY A 3 29.51 -4.28 22.52
C GLY A 3 30.87 -4.53 23.16
N ARG A 4 30.87 -5.39 24.17
CA ARG A 4 32.08 -5.81 24.89
C ARG A 4 32.32 -7.29 24.67
N ILE A 5 33.59 -7.68 24.57
CA ILE A 5 33.98 -9.09 24.51
C ILE A 5 33.95 -9.62 25.94
N VAL A 6 33.11 -10.62 26.19
CA VAL A 6 33.03 -11.27 27.51
C VAL A 6 33.47 -12.73 27.40
N PRO A 7 34.24 -13.23 28.38
CA PRO A 7 34.62 -14.64 28.40
C PRO A 7 33.39 -15.49 28.72
N HIS A 8 33.10 -16.48 27.87
CA HIS A 8 32.02 -17.44 28.03
C HIS A 8 32.62 -18.83 28.30
N LEU A 9 32.22 -19.48 29.40
CA LEU A 9 32.64 -20.85 29.70
C LEU A 9 32.00 -21.82 28.71
N ARG A 10 32.82 -22.65 28.06
CA ARG A 10 32.35 -23.73 27.21
C ARG A 10 31.77 -24.85 28.08
N LYS A 11 30.45 -25.05 28.06
CA LYS A 11 29.79 -26.19 28.73
C LYS A 11 30.43 -27.51 28.27
N GLY A 12 31.15 -28.18 29.17
CA GLY A 12 31.81 -29.49 28.93
C GLY A 12 33.34 -29.51 28.95
N SER A 13 34.02 -28.40 29.25
CA SER A 13 35.49 -28.37 29.46
C SER A 13 35.83 -27.52 30.67
N GLU A 14 36.60 -28.06 31.62
CA GLU A 14 37.00 -27.37 32.86
C GLU A 14 37.92 -26.15 32.66
N SER A 15 38.40 -25.89 31.43
CA SER A 15 39.44 -24.87 31.18
C SER A 15 39.34 -24.11 29.85
N GLY A 16 38.24 -24.25 29.10
CA GLY A 16 38.04 -23.55 27.83
C GLY A 16 37.16 -22.30 27.94
N TYR A 17 37.77 -21.11 28.00
CA TYR A 17 37.05 -19.84 27.83
C TYR A 17 36.96 -19.47 26.34
N SER A 18 35.76 -19.23 25.82
CA SER A 18 35.54 -18.69 24.48
C SER A 18 35.12 -17.22 24.58
N CYS A 19 35.73 -16.35 23.79
CA CYS A 19 35.34 -14.95 23.71
C CYS A 19 34.06 -14.81 22.87
N VAL A 20 32.94 -14.48 23.51
CA VAL A 20 31.68 -14.22 22.79
C VAL A 20 31.42 -12.72 22.80
N TRP A 21 31.08 -12.18 21.64
CA TRP A 21 30.74 -10.78 21.51
C TRP A 21 29.34 -10.54 22.09
N LYS A 22 29.25 -9.72 23.13
CA LYS A 22 27.98 -9.38 23.79
C LYS A 22 27.59 -7.95 23.45
N GLN A 23 26.48 -7.81 22.72
CA GLN A 23 25.86 -6.51 22.44
C GLN A 23 25.40 -5.85 23.73
N ASP A 24 25.49 -4.52 23.78
CA ASP A 24 24.86 -3.76 24.85
C ASP A 24 23.33 -3.91 24.75
N ALA A 25 22.64 -3.95 25.89
CA ALA A 25 21.20 -4.24 25.95
C ALA A 25 20.31 -3.26 25.17
N TRP A 26 20.81 -2.05 24.89
CA TRP A 26 20.11 -1.03 24.11
C TRP A 26 20.22 -1.23 22.58
N VAL A 27 21.21 -2.00 22.12
CA VAL A 27 21.51 -2.18 20.69
C VAL A 27 20.37 -2.88 19.94
N PRO A 28 19.77 -3.98 20.44
CA PRO A 28 18.60 -4.58 19.80
C PRO A 28 17.40 -3.64 19.74
N ALA A 29 17.16 -2.85 20.80
CA ALA A 29 16.07 -1.88 20.84
C ALA A 29 16.28 -0.75 19.82
N TYR A 30 17.51 -0.25 19.70
CA TYR A 30 17.89 0.74 18.69
C TYR A 30 17.67 0.22 17.26
N TYR A 31 18.12 -1.00 16.95
CA TYR A 31 17.88 -1.59 15.62
C TYR A 31 16.40 -1.82 15.34
N ALA A 32 15.62 -2.23 16.34
CA ALA A 32 14.16 -2.40 16.19
C ALA A 32 13.46 -1.06 15.88
N LEU A 33 13.81 0.01 16.60
CA LEU A 33 13.27 1.35 16.33
C LEU A 33 13.72 1.89 14.97
N ALA A 34 14.97 1.66 14.57
CA ALA A 34 15.48 2.06 13.26
C ALA A 34 14.71 1.35 12.12
N ILE A 35 14.48 0.05 12.24
CA ILE A 35 13.69 -0.71 11.25
C ILE A 35 12.24 -0.22 11.24
N LEU A 36 11.64 0.01 12.41
CA LEU A 36 10.26 0.48 12.50
C LEU A 36 10.08 1.87 11.88
N THR A 37 10.99 2.80 12.15
CA THR A 37 10.97 4.14 11.53
C THR A 37 11.23 4.09 10.03
N MET A 38 12.08 3.19 9.55
CA MET A 38 12.33 2.97 8.12
C MET A 38 11.09 2.41 7.40
N LEU A 39 10.44 1.40 8.00
CA LEU A 39 9.20 0.82 7.45
C LEU A 39 8.05 1.84 7.47
N TRP A 40 7.92 2.60 8.55
CA TRP A 40 6.92 3.66 8.66
C TRP A 40 7.12 4.76 7.62
N SER A 41 8.35 5.24 7.44
CA SER A 41 8.66 6.26 6.44
C SER A 41 8.45 5.76 5.01
N ALA A 42 8.78 4.49 4.72
CA ALA A 42 8.45 3.87 3.43
C ALA A 42 6.93 3.80 3.20
N ALA A 43 6.15 3.42 4.22
CA ALA A 43 4.69 3.41 4.14
C ALA A 43 4.13 4.83 3.91
N ALA A 44 4.61 5.82 4.67
CA ALA A 44 4.21 7.21 4.49
C ALA A 44 4.56 7.75 3.09
N MET A 45 5.66 7.29 2.49
CA MET A 45 6.03 7.67 1.12
C MET A 45 5.05 7.10 0.08
N VAL A 46 4.60 5.85 0.25
CA VAL A 46 3.57 5.26 -0.61
C VAL A 46 2.24 6.02 -0.48
N GLU A 47 1.81 6.30 0.75
CA GLU A 47 0.60 7.09 1.02
C GLU A 47 0.69 8.51 0.45
N ALA A 48 1.89 9.12 0.49
CA ALA A 48 2.13 10.41 -0.14
C ALA A 48 1.97 10.37 -1.66
N GLN A 49 2.44 9.29 -2.31
CA GLN A 49 2.26 9.10 -3.75
C GLN A 49 0.78 9.01 -4.12
N ILE A 50 0.02 8.19 -3.38
CA ILE A 50 -1.43 8.06 -3.55
C ILE A 50 -2.08 9.44 -3.37
N PHE A 51 -1.78 10.14 -2.28
CA PHE A 51 -2.32 11.47 -2.01
C PHE A 51 -2.05 12.47 -3.14
N VAL A 52 -0.84 12.50 -3.71
CA VAL A 52 -0.49 13.41 -4.80
C VAL A 52 -1.22 13.05 -6.11
N ILE A 53 -1.32 11.76 -6.42
CA ILE A 53 -2.08 11.26 -7.59
C ILE A 53 -3.54 11.68 -7.43
N SER A 54 -4.13 11.38 -6.26
CA SER A 54 -5.52 11.65 -5.94
C SER A 54 -5.84 13.14 -6.00
N GLY A 55 -5.00 13.99 -5.40
CA GLY A 55 -5.16 15.45 -5.44
C GLY A 55 -5.06 16.02 -6.86
N THR A 56 -4.13 15.50 -7.68
CA THR A 56 -3.98 15.93 -9.07
C THR A 56 -5.22 15.60 -9.91
N ILE A 57 -5.75 14.39 -9.75
CA ILE A 57 -6.97 13.94 -10.45
C ILE A 57 -8.19 14.72 -9.97
N ALA A 58 -8.31 14.96 -8.67
CA ALA A 58 -9.41 15.74 -8.10
C ALA A 58 -9.45 17.14 -8.71
N GLN A 59 -8.29 17.79 -8.79
CA GLN A 59 -8.18 19.10 -9.42
C GLN A 59 -8.51 19.05 -10.90
N TRP A 60 -8.11 18.01 -11.63
CA TRP A 60 -8.51 17.84 -13.03
C TRP A 60 -10.02 17.60 -13.18
N TYR A 61 -10.61 16.76 -12.33
CA TYR A 61 -12.02 16.38 -12.37
C TYR A 61 -12.95 17.56 -12.04
N PHE A 62 -12.61 18.36 -11.02
CA PHE A 62 -13.44 19.49 -10.57
C PHE A 62 -13.10 20.84 -11.25
N SER A 63 -12.01 20.94 -12.03
CA SER A 63 -11.67 22.19 -12.72
C SER A 63 -12.48 22.34 -14.00
N LYS A 64 -13.17 23.48 -14.13
CA LYS A 64 -13.82 23.93 -15.36
C LYS A 64 -12.76 24.58 -16.29
N GLU A 65 -12.50 23.94 -17.42
CA GLU A 65 -11.81 24.40 -18.65
C GLU A 65 -10.43 25.11 -18.63
N ASP A 66 -9.91 25.68 -17.54
CA ASP A 66 -8.70 26.54 -17.60
C ASP A 66 -7.50 26.13 -16.71
N SER A 67 -7.52 24.97 -16.06
CA SER A 67 -6.40 24.55 -15.20
C SER A 67 -5.29 23.83 -15.97
N THR A 68 -4.15 24.49 -16.20
CA THR A 68 -2.96 23.82 -16.75
C THR A 68 -2.49 22.67 -15.83
N PRO A 69 -2.19 21.46 -16.36
CA PRO A 69 -1.88 20.27 -15.55
C PRO A 69 -0.67 20.48 -14.64
N ARG A 70 0.31 21.30 -15.04
CA ARG A 70 1.48 21.65 -14.23
C ARG A 70 1.14 22.46 -12.98
N ARG A 71 0.12 23.33 -13.04
CA ARG A 71 -0.30 24.14 -11.88
C ARG A 71 -1.03 23.28 -10.86
N SER A 72 -1.83 22.33 -11.33
CA SER A 72 -2.54 21.35 -10.49
C SER A 72 -1.56 20.46 -9.70
N ILE A 73 -0.58 19.86 -10.39
CA ILE A 73 0.45 19.03 -9.75
C ILE A 73 1.24 19.83 -8.70
N ARG A 74 1.65 21.07 -9.00
CA ARG A 74 2.43 21.90 -8.08
C ARG A 74 1.62 22.32 -6.85
N TYR A 75 0.33 22.59 -7.01
CA TYR A 75 -0.55 22.92 -5.89
C TYR A 75 -0.81 21.69 -5.00
N SER A 76 -1.10 20.54 -5.61
CA SER A 76 -1.30 19.28 -4.90
C SER A 76 -0.06 18.85 -4.13
N LEU A 77 1.14 18.99 -4.72
CA LEU A 77 2.41 18.75 -4.03
C LEU A 77 2.63 19.70 -2.85
N ARG A 78 2.32 21.01 -3.00
CA ARG A 78 2.46 21.98 -1.92
C ARG A 78 1.47 21.72 -0.78
N ASN A 79 0.28 21.22 -1.10
CA ASN A 79 -0.72 20.84 -0.09
C ASN A 79 -0.34 19.54 0.63
N ALA A 80 0.17 18.55 -0.10
CA ALA A 80 0.63 17.26 0.43
C ALA A 80 1.82 17.42 1.41
N PHE A 81 2.81 18.24 1.04
CA PHE A 81 3.99 18.51 1.88
C PHE A 81 3.82 19.70 2.83
N GLY A 82 2.64 20.32 2.85
CA GLY A 82 2.30 21.43 3.75
C GLY A 82 1.30 20.99 4.81
N PRO A 83 0.03 21.44 4.73
CA PRO A 83 -0.99 21.19 5.76
C PRO A 83 -1.36 19.71 5.92
N SER A 84 -1.28 18.90 4.86
CA SER A 84 -1.74 17.51 4.87
C SER A 84 -0.65 16.49 5.19
N PHE A 85 0.61 16.92 5.43
CA PHE A 85 1.71 16.00 5.74
C PHE A 85 1.44 15.18 7.01
N GLY A 86 0.82 15.80 8.03
CA GLY A 86 0.41 15.10 9.25
C GLY A 86 -0.61 14.00 9.00
N THR A 87 -1.57 14.22 8.10
CA THR A 87 -2.58 13.23 7.68
C THR A 87 -1.91 12.02 6.99
N ILE A 88 -0.95 12.27 6.11
CA ILE A 88 -0.21 11.23 5.38
C ILE A 88 0.64 10.39 6.36
N CYS A 89 1.39 11.05 7.25
CA CYS A 89 2.18 10.40 8.29
C CYS A 89 1.33 9.53 9.22
N PHE A 90 0.14 10.03 9.59
CA PHE A 90 -0.80 9.30 10.44
C PHE A 90 -1.38 8.06 9.74
N SER A 91 -1.77 8.16 8.45
CA SER A 91 -2.19 7.01 7.65
C SER A 91 -1.09 5.95 7.56
N GLY A 92 0.14 6.36 7.24
CA GLY A 92 1.27 5.43 7.16
C GLY A 92 1.55 4.73 8.50
N LEU A 93 1.35 5.42 9.62
CA LEU A 93 1.45 4.83 10.95
C LEU A 93 0.32 3.83 11.21
N LEU A 94 -0.91 4.17 10.82
CA LEU A 94 -2.07 3.31 11.00
C LEU A 94 -1.92 2.00 10.21
N ILE A 95 -1.51 2.07 8.94
CA ILE A 95 -1.22 0.88 8.13
C ILE A 95 -0.11 0.05 8.76
N GLY A 96 0.97 0.71 9.23
CA GLY A 96 2.06 0.04 9.94
C GLY A 96 1.56 -0.71 11.17
N ALA A 97 0.74 -0.07 12.00
CA ALA A 97 0.13 -0.67 13.18
C ALA A 97 -0.76 -1.86 12.82
N VAL A 98 -1.63 -1.71 11.80
CA VAL A 98 -2.49 -2.79 11.29
C VAL A 98 -1.65 -4.00 10.85
N ARG A 99 -0.55 -3.78 10.12
CA ARG A 99 0.38 -4.84 9.68
C ARG A 99 1.07 -5.53 10.85
N ILE A 100 1.50 -4.78 11.87
CA ILE A 100 2.09 -5.36 13.08
C ILE A 100 1.06 -6.23 13.79
N VAL A 101 -0.17 -5.76 13.97
CA VAL A 101 -1.24 -6.54 14.60
C VAL A 101 -1.54 -7.81 13.79
N ARG A 102 -1.64 -7.73 12.46
CA ARG A 102 -1.81 -8.92 11.60
C ARG A 102 -0.65 -9.91 11.80
N ALA A 103 0.59 -9.43 11.80
CA ALA A 103 1.77 -10.29 12.00
C ALA A 103 1.75 -10.99 13.37
N VAL A 104 1.31 -10.31 14.43
CA VAL A 104 1.18 -10.91 15.78
C VAL A 104 0.07 -11.96 15.79
N VAL A 105 -1.10 -11.64 15.23
CA VAL A 105 -2.24 -12.57 15.13
C VAL A 105 -1.86 -13.82 14.30
N ASP A 106 -1.13 -13.64 13.20
CA ASP A 106 -0.65 -14.72 12.35
C ASP A 106 0.49 -15.52 12.99
N SER A 107 1.31 -14.90 13.84
CA SER A 107 2.36 -15.61 14.59
C SER A 107 1.75 -16.52 15.67
N ALA A 108 0.71 -16.04 16.36
CA ALA A 108 -0.07 -16.85 17.31
C ALA A 108 -0.77 -18.05 16.65
N ARG A 109 -0.88 -18.09 15.31
CA ARG A 109 -1.36 -19.26 14.55
C ARG A 109 -0.43 -20.47 14.65
N ARG A 110 0.87 -20.25 14.82
CA ARG A 110 1.88 -21.33 14.76
C ARG A 110 2.04 -22.09 16.08
N GLU A 111 1.59 -21.52 17.19
CA GLU A 111 1.78 -22.08 18.54
C GLU A 111 0.59 -22.91 19.03
N ASP A 112 -0.62 -22.68 18.50
CA ASP A 112 -1.82 -23.43 18.90
C ASP A 112 -1.99 -24.73 18.08
N VAL A 113 -1.66 -25.87 18.69
CA VAL A 113 -1.81 -27.22 18.10
C VAL A 113 -3.29 -27.65 17.96
N ALA A 114 -4.23 -26.93 18.57
CA ALA A 114 -5.67 -27.11 18.37
C ALA A 114 -6.44 -25.78 18.55
N PRO A 115 -6.73 -25.01 17.49
CA PRO A 115 -7.49 -23.78 17.62
C PRO A 115 -8.95 -24.13 17.95
N GLY A 116 -9.37 -23.90 19.19
CA GLY A 116 -10.78 -23.96 19.57
C GLY A 116 -11.62 -23.01 18.70
N ILE A 117 -12.89 -23.36 18.46
CA ILE A 117 -13.82 -22.59 17.60
C ILE A 117 -13.86 -21.10 17.99
N VAL A 118 -13.78 -20.80 19.29
CA VAL A 118 -13.76 -19.42 19.81
C VAL A 118 -12.53 -18.64 19.32
N ASN A 119 -11.35 -19.26 19.29
CA ASN A 119 -10.12 -18.64 18.81
C ASN A 119 -10.19 -18.40 17.29
N LEU A 120 -10.78 -19.34 16.54
CA LEU A 120 -11.01 -19.17 15.11
C LEU A 120 -11.96 -18.00 14.80
N VAL A 121 -13.09 -17.92 15.52
CA VAL A 121 -14.09 -16.85 15.35
C VAL A 121 -13.47 -15.49 15.71
N LEU A 122 -12.80 -15.39 16.86
CA LEU A 122 -12.16 -14.15 17.29
C LEU A 122 -11.11 -13.67 16.28
N ARG A 123 -10.29 -14.59 15.73
CA ARG A 123 -9.31 -14.28 14.68
C ARG A 123 -9.96 -13.81 13.39
N CYS A 124 -11.04 -14.47 12.97
CA CYS A 124 -11.81 -14.04 11.81
C CYS A 124 -12.34 -12.61 12.00
N CYS A 125 -12.91 -12.32 13.18
CA CYS A 125 -13.39 -10.99 13.53
C CYS A 125 -12.26 -9.94 13.54
N VAL A 126 -11.11 -10.26 14.14
CA VAL A 126 -9.95 -9.35 14.16
C VAL A 126 -9.43 -9.10 12.74
N ASN A 127 -9.27 -10.13 11.92
CA ASN A 127 -8.80 -9.96 10.56
C ASN A 127 -9.81 -9.18 9.70
N ALA A 128 -11.12 -9.42 9.87
CA ALA A 128 -12.16 -8.65 9.21
C ALA A 128 -12.13 -7.18 9.62
N LEU A 129 -11.97 -6.89 10.92
CA LEU A 129 -11.84 -5.54 11.44
C LEU A 129 -10.59 -4.84 10.89
N LEU A 130 -9.44 -5.52 10.89
CA LEU A 130 -8.19 -4.98 10.36
C LEU A 130 -8.31 -4.68 8.86
N SER A 131 -8.95 -5.56 8.08
CA SER A 131 -9.23 -5.31 6.66
C SER A 131 -10.20 -4.16 6.44
N ALA A 132 -11.23 -4.00 7.29
CA ALA A 132 -12.13 -2.86 7.22
C ALA A 132 -11.42 -1.54 7.54
N VAL A 133 -10.50 -1.53 8.51
CA VAL A 133 -9.69 -0.34 8.83
C VAL A 133 -8.74 0.01 7.68
N ASP A 134 -8.11 -0.99 7.07
CA ASP A 134 -7.20 -0.81 5.92
C ASP A 134 -7.96 -0.21 4.72
N PHE A 135 -9.13 -0.78 4.41
CA PHE A 135 -10.03 -0.27 3.37
C PHE A 135 -10.46 1.16 3.70
N LEU A 136 -10.93 1.43 4.92
CA LEU A 136 -11.34 2.78 5.30
C LEU A 136 -10.19 3.78 5.20
N ASN A 137 -8.99 3.41 5.63
CA ASN A 137 -7.80 4.27 5.57
C ASN A 137 -7.43 4.63 4.13
N LYS A 138 -7.46 3.66 3.22
CA LYS A 138 -7.21 3.84 1.78
C LYS A 138 -8.17 4.89 1.18
N PHE A 139 -9.47 4.72 1.40
CA PHE A 139 -10.48 5.69 0.94
C PHE A 139 -10.38 7.05 1.67
N THR A 140 -9.97 7.05 2.93
CA THR A 140 -9.78 8.27 3.74
C THR A 140 -8.67 9.13 3.17
N ILE A 141 -7.56 8.54 2.75
CA ILE A 141 -6.44 9.27 2.16
C ILE A 141 -6.81 9.85 0.80
N ASN A 142 -7.53 9.10 -0.02
CA ASN A 142 -8.09 9.62 -1.27
C ASN A 142 -9.03 10.81 -1.04
N PHE A 143 -9.92 10.70 -0.05
CA PHE A 143 -10.83 11.79 0.33
C PHE A 143 -10.08 13.01 0.89
N ALA A 144 -9.08 12.79 1.74
CA ALA A 144 -8.24 13.85 2.30
C ALA A 144 -7.43 14.57 1.22
N ALA A 145 -7.01 13.86 0.16
CA ALA A 145 -6.34 14.45 -0.98
C ALA A 145 -7.25 15.38 -1.80
N ILE A 146 -8.53 15.00 -1.93
CA ILE A 146 -9.54 15.80 -2.64
C ILE A 146 -9.94 17.04 -1.84
N THR A 147 -10.20 16.87 -0.54
CA THR A 147 -10.77 17.93 0.32
C THR A 147 -9.73 18.80 1.02
N GLY A 148 -8.50 18.30 1.21
CA GLY A 148 -7.46 18.97 1.99
C GLY A 148 -7.70 18.99 3.50
N GLU A 149 -8.71 18.26 3.98
CA GLU A 149 -9.09 18.17 5.39
C GLU A 149 -8.12 17.29 6.21
N GLY A 150 -8.16 17.43 7.54
CA GLY A 150 -7.38 16.57 8.44
C GLY A 150 -7.90 15.12 8.46
N TYR A 151 -7.02 14.17 8.79
CA TYR A 151 -7.35 12.72 8.77
C TYR A 151 -8.68 12.37 9.43
N CYS A 152 -8.95 12.88 10.63
CA CYS A 152 -10.16 12.53 11.39
C CYS A 152 -11.45 13.07 10.74
N SER A 153 -11.38 14.26 10.15
CA SER A 153 -12.50 14.88 9.42
C SER A 153 -12.80 14.06 8.15
N SER A 154 -11.77 13.76 7.37
CA SER A 154 -11.86 12.93 6.18
C SER A 154 -12.36 11.52 6.50
N ALA A 155 -11.85 10.87 7.56
CA ALA A 155 -12.24 9.51 7.93
C ALA A 155 -13.73 9.42 8.28
N LYS A 156 -14.27 10.42 8.98
CA LYS A 156 -15.69 10.49 9.32
C LYS A 156 -16.56 10.61 8.07
N MET A 157 -16.17 11.50 7.15
CA MET A 157 -16.92 11.71 5.91
C MET A 157 -16.85 10.49 5.00
N THR A 158 -15.66 9.89 4.86
CA THR A 158 -15.45 8.63 4.14
C THR A 158 -16.29 7.51 4.74
N TYR A 159 -16.35 7.38 6.07
CA TYR A 159 -17.17 6.37 6.73
C TYR A 159 -18.67 6.52 6.40
N GLU A 160 -19.21 7.74 6.41
CA GLU A 160 -20.61 7.99 6.05
C GLU A 160 -20.88 7.71 4.56
N LEU A 161 -19.97 8.11 3.67
CA LEU A 161 -20.04 7.81 2.23
C LEU A 161 -20.02 6.31 1.97
N LEU A 162 -19.09 5.59 2.61
CA LEU A 162 -19.02 4.15 2.56
C LEU A 162 -20.33 3.58 3.09
N LYS A 163 -20.78 3.91 4.29
CA LYS A 163 -22.01 3.35 4.88
C LYS A 163 -23.23 3.42 3.95
N ARG A 164 -23.36 4.50 3.17
CA ARG A 164 -24.42 4.68 2.16
C ARG A 164 -24.16 3.89 0.87
N ASN A 165 -22.91 3.73 0.46
CA ASN A 165 -22.50 3.21 -0.85
C ASN A 165 -21.50 2.03 -0.80
N LEU A 166 -21.44 1.29 0.31
CA LEU A 166 -20.41 0.30 0.64
C LEU A 166 -20.27 -0.74 -0.47
N LEU A 167 -21.41 -1.24 -0.96
CA LEU A 167 -21.45 -2.24 -2.04
C LEU A 167 -20.85 -1.72 -3.34
N SER A 168 -21.11 -0.45 -3.68
CA SER A 168 -20.57 0.16 -4.90
C SER A 168 -19.07 0.39 -4.79
N ALA A 169 -18.57 0.83 -3.62
CA ALA A 169 -17.15 1.04 -3.39
C ALA A 169 -16.35 -0.27 -3.45
N VAL A 170 -16.84 -1.30 -2.75
CA VAL A 170 -16.22 -2.64 -2.76
C VAL A 170 -16.29 -3.27 -4.14
N PHE A 171 -17.40 -3.10 -4.87
CA PHE A 171 -17.52 -3.58 -6.24
C PHE A 171 -16.50 -2.91 -7.17
N VAL A 172 -16.36 -1.58 -7.12
CA VAL A 172 -15.38 -0.86 -7.95
C VAL A 172 -13.96 -1.28 -7.63
N GLU A 173 -13.58 -1.37 -6.36
CA GLU A 173 -12.25 -1.86 -5.98
C GLU A 173 -12.01 -3.28 -6.51
N THR A 174 -12.95 -4.20 -6.25
CA THR A 174 -12.83 -5.60 -6.67
C THR A 174 -12.75 -5.72 -8.19
N VAL A 175 -13.63 -5.02 -8.92
CA VAL A 175 -13.69 -5.08 -10.38
C VAL A 175 -12.46 -4.45 -11.01
N SER A 176 -12.03 -3.27 -10.53
CA SER A 176 -10.81 -2.61 -11.01
C SER A 176 -9.61 -3.54 -10.89
N THR A 177 -9.35 -4.06 -9.69
CA THR A 177 -8.19 -4.93 -9.45
C THR A 177 -8.25 -6.23 -10.27
N ARG A 178 -9.44 -6.83 -10.42
CA ARG A 178 -9.60 -8.08 -11.19
C ARG A 178 -9.43 -7.86 -12.69
N ILE A 179 -9.96 -6.77 -13.24
CA ILE A 179 -9.80 -6.43 -14.65
C ILE A 179 -8.33 -6.13 -14.95
N LEU A 180 -7.68 -5.30 -14.13
CA LEU A 180 -6.26 -4.97 -14.28
C LEU A 180 -5.38 -6.21 -14.20
N ALA A 181 -5.65 -7.12 -13.25
CA ALA A 181 -4.95 -8.40 -13.16
C ALA A 181 -5.16 -9.26 -14.42
N GLY A 182 -6.39 -9.28 -14.97
CA GLY A 182 -6.69 -9.95 -16.22
C GLY A 182 -5.91 -9.39 -17.42
N ILE A 183 -5.82 -8.06 -17.53
CA ILE A 183 -5.05 -7.38 -18.58
C ILE A 183 -3.57 -7.75 -18.49
N ILE A 184 -2.98 -7.73 -17.30
CA ILE A 184 -1.57 -8.13 -17.09
C ILE A 184 -1.37 -9.59 -17.48
N PHE A 185 -2.26 -10.48 -17.06
CA PHE A 185 -2.16 -11.89 -17.38
C PHE A 185 -2.15 -12.11 -18.90
N VAL A 186 -3.04 -11.43 -19.63
CA VAL A 186 -3.10 -11.50 -21.09
C VAL A 186 -1.84 -10.91 -21.73
N LEU A 187 -1.39 -9.72 -21.31
CA LEU A 187 -0.19 -9.08 -21.85
C LEU A 187 1.07 -9.91 -21.58
N SER A 188 1.19 -10.48 -20.39
CA SER A 188 2.28 -11.38 -20.02
C SER A 188 2.26 -12.67 -20.85
N ALA A 189 1.09 -13.26 -21.07
CA ALA A 189 0.94 -14.45 -21.91
C ALA A 189 1.31 -14.16 -23.38
N VAL A 190 0.82 -13.06 -23.95
CA VAL A 190 1.17 -12.62 -25.31
C VAL A 190 2.67 -12.38 -25.44
N TYR A 191 3.28 -11.70 -24.46
CA TYR A 191 4.71 -11.48 -24.42
C TYR A 191 5.51 -12.79 -24.37
N ALA A 192 5.11 -13.72 -23.50
CA ALA A 192 5.76 -15.03 -23.39
C ALA A 192 5.68 -15.84 -24.70
N ILE A 193 4.50 -15.82 -25.36
CA ILE A 193 4.30 -16.48 -26.67
C ILE A 193 5.17 -15.81 -27.74
N ALA A 194 5.21 -14.48 -27.81
CA ALA A 194 6.01 -13.74 -28.77
C ALA A 194 7.51 -14.05 -28.61
N VAL A 195 8.02 -14.03 -27.38
CA VAL A 195 9.41 -14.38 -27.09
C VAL A 195 9.69 -15.84 -27.47
N CYS A 196 8.81 -16.78 -27.11
CA CYS A 196 8.98 -18.19 -27.48
C CYS A 196 8.98 -18.42 -28.99
N ALA A 197 8.16 -17.69 -29.75
CA ALA A 197 8.13 -17.79 -31.21
C ALA A 197 9.42 -17.25 -31.85
N ILE A 198 9.92 -16.11 -31.36
CA ILE A 198 11.19 -15.51 -31.82
C ILE A 198 12.37 -16.44 -31.51
N LEU A 199 12.45 -16.98 -30.28
CA LEU A 199 13.51 -17.90 -29.85
C LEU A 199 13.53 -19.20 -30.69
N LYS A 200 12.38 -19.68 -31.17
CA LYS A 200 12.29 -20.87 -32.02
C LYS A 200 12.60 -20.60 -33.49
N GLY A 201 12.38 -19.37 -33.97
CA GLY A 201 12.58 -18.98 -35.36
C GLY A 201 14.03 -18.64 -35.71
N VAL A 202 14.88 -18.39 -34.71
CA VAL A 202 16.29 -18.07 -34.89
C VAL A 202 17.10 -19.30 -34.47
N SER A 203 17.64 -20.02 -35.45
CA SER A 203 18.24 -21.35 -35.26
C SER A 203 19.63 -21.37 -34.63
N ASP A 204 20.22 -20.20 -34.31
CA ASP A 204 21.54 -20.08 -33.69
C ASP A 204 21.48 -19.01 -32.58
N LEU A 205 21.03 -19.41 -31.39
CA LEU A 205 20.99 -18.50 -30.24
C LEU A 205 22.12 -18.77 -29.25
N GLU A 206 22.98 -17.78 -29.08
CA GLU A 206 23.91 -17.71 -27.96
C GLU A 206 23.17 -17.43 -26.64
N VAL A 207 23.72 -17.91 -25.53
CA VAL A 207 23.17 -17.74 -24.17
C VAL A 207 22.95 -16.25 -23.83
N GLU A 208 23.73 -15.36 -24.44
CA GLU A 208 23.61 -13.91 -24.29
C GLU A 208 22.26 -13.36 -24.77
N VAL A 209 21.72 -13.86 -25.88
CA VAL A 209 20.43 -13.42 -26.43
C VAL A 209 19.27 -13.82 -25.51
N TYR A 210 19.36 -15.01 -24.91
CA TYR A 210 18.38 -15.46 -23.92
C TYR A 210 18.39 -14.57 -22.67
N PHE A 211 19.58 -14.20 -22.18
CA PHE A 211 19.70 -13.30 -21.03
C PHE A 211 19.13 -11.91 -21.32
N VAL A 212 19.42 -11.34 -22.49
CA VAL A 212 18.87 -10.05 -22.93
C VAL A 212 17.34 -10.10 -23.05
N ALA A 213 16.79 -11.18 -23.61
CA ALA A 213 15.34 -11.36 -23.74
C ALA A 213 14.64 -11.45 -22.37
N VAL A 214 15.21 -12.21 -21.43
CA VAL A 214 14.69 -12.32 -20.06
C VAL A 214 14.75 -10.98 -19.34
N LEU A 215 15.87 -10.25 -19.46
CA LEU A 215 16.02 -8.94 -18.82
C LEU A 215 15.04 -7.91 -19.40
N ALA A 216 14.88 -7.88 -20.72
CA ALA A 216 13.90 -7.02 -21.39
C ALA A 216 12.46 -7.36 -20.96
N GLY A 217 12.14 -8.65 -20.80
CA GLY A 217 10.85 -9.12 -20.33
C GLY A 217 10.56 -8.75 -18.88
N LEU A 218 11.55 -8.89 -18.00
CA LEU A 218 11.46 -8.45 -16.62
C LEU A 218 11.20 -6.94 -16.54
N LEU A 219 11.95 -6.14 -17.31
CA LEU A 219 11.76 -4.69 -17.36
C LEU A 219 10.36 -4.32 -17.86
N LEU A 220 9.86 -4.99 -18.89
CA LEU A 220 8.51 -4.79 -19.40
C LEU A 220 7.45 -5.10 -18.33
N ILE A 221 7.56 -6.24 -17.64
CA ILE A 221 6.63 -6.61 -16.56
C ILE A 221 6.62 -5.57 -15.44
N VAL A 222 7.80 -5.07 -15.04
CA VAL A 222 7.92 -4.02 -14.01
C VAL A 222 7.23 -2.74 -14.45
N VAL A 223 7.47 -2.29 -15.69
CA VAL A 223 6.86 -1.06 -16.23
C VAL A 223 5.34 -1.20 -16.32
N LEU A 224 4.83 -2.31 -16.86
CA LEU A 224 3.39 -2.55 -16.93
C LEU A 224 2.76 -2.62 -15.52
N GLY A 225 3.42 -3.31 -14.59
CA GLY A 225 2.98 -3.38 -13.19
C GLY A 225 2.87 -2.00 -12.55
N PHE A 226 3.82 -1.10 -12.82
CA PHE A 226 3.77 0.28 -12.37
C PHE A 226 2.57 1.04 -12.96
N PHE A 227 2.35 0.96 -14.28
CA PHE A 227 1.21 1.62 -14.92
C PHE A 227 -0.13 1.15 -14.36
N VAL A 228 -0.27 -0.15 -14.15
CA VAL A 228 -1.45 -0.77 -13.55
C VAL A 228 -1.66 -0.24 -12.14
N HIS A 229 -0.63 -0.22 -11.30
CA HIS A 229 -0.74 0.33 -9.95
C HIS A 229 -1.22 1.78 -9.99
N VAL A 230 -0.70 2.60 -10.89
CA VAL A 230 -1.15 3.99 -11.05
C VAL A 230 -2.61 4.05 -11.53
N LEU A 231 -3.00 3.24 -12.51
CA LEU A 231 -4.37 3.21 -13.03
C LEU A 231 -5.39 2.78 -11.97
N ASP A 232 -5.06 1.81 -11.12
CA ASP A 232 -5.95 1.38 -10.03
C ASP A 232 -6.21 2.54 -9.05
N ASN A 233 -5.16 3.26 -8.65
CA ASN A 233 -5.28 4.46 -7.82
C ASN A 233 -6.10 5.57 -8.52
N VAL A 234 -5.95 5.72 -9.83
CA VAL A 234 -6.70 6.71 -10.62
C VAL A 234 -8.20 6.37 -10.63
N ILE A 235 -8.54 5.10 -10.92
CA ILE A 235 -9.93 4.62 -10.97
C ILE A 235 -10.61 4.83 -9.61
N GLU A 236 -9.92 4.47 -8.53
CA GLU A 236 -10.43 4.67 -7.17
C GLU A 236 -10.66 6.15 -6.86
N THR A 237 -9.71 7.03 -7.21
CA THR A 237 -9.87 8.46 -7.00
C THR A 237 -11.08 9.01 -7.76
N ILE A 238 -11.24 8.63 -9.04
CA ILE A 238 -12.37 9.07 -9.87
C ILE A 238 -13.68 8.60 -9.25
N TYR A 239 -13.72 7.36 -8.75
CA TYR A 239 -14.90 6.85 -8.05
C TYR A 239 -15.23 7.66 -6.80
N VAL A 240 -14.23 8.02 -6.00
CA VAL A 240 -14.44 8.89 -4.82
C VAL A 240 -14.95 10.26 -5.24
N CYS A 241 -14.36 10.88 -6.27
CA CYS A 241 -14.85 12.16 -6.81
C CYS A 241 -16.31 12.07 -7.27
N PHE A 242 -16.67 11.02 -8.00
CA PHE A 242 -18.03 10.75 -8.44
C PHE A 242 -18.99 10.53 -7.25
N ALA A 243 -18.57 9.78 -6.23
CA ALA A 243 -19.37 9.55 -5.03
C ALA A 243 -19.64 10.83 -4.25
N ILE A 244 -18.65 11.73 -4.16
CA ILE A 244 -18.79 13.06 -3.53
C ILE A 244 -19.78 13.92 -4.32
N ASP A 245 -19.64 13.96 -5.66
CA ASP A 245 -20.50 14.79 -6.51
C ASP A 245 -21.97 14.34 -6.45
N ARG A 246 -22.19 13.02 -6.47
CA ARG A 246 -23.53 12.44 -6.29
C ARG A 246 -24.15 12.77 -4.93
N ASP A 247 -23.39 12.64 -3.83
CA ASP A 247 -23.90 12.98 -2.49
C ASP A 247 -24.24 14.47 -2.38
N LYS A 248 -23.47 15.36 -3.02
CA LYS A 248 -23.83 16.79 -3.12
C LYS A 248 -25.10 17.04 -3.94
N GLY A 249 -25.30 16.30 -5.04
CA GLY A 249 -26.51 16.36 -5.84
C GLY A 249 -27.76 15.97 -5.05
N GLU A 250 -27.72 14.82 -4.35
CA GLU A 250 -28.83 14.35 -3.51
C GLU A 250 -29.17 15.34 -2.39
N ASN A 251 -28.17 15.97 -1.76
CA ASN A 251 -28.40 16.98 -0.73
C ASN A 251 -28.99 18.29 -1.28
N THR A 252 -28.73 18.61 -2.55
CA THR A 252 -29.30 19.80 -3.22
C THR A 252 -30.76 19.55 -3.59
N ASP A 253 -31.09 18.34 -4.05
CA ASP A 253 -32.46 17.94 -4.37
C ASP A 253 -33.35 17.80 -3.12
N LEU A 254 -32.76 17.50 -1.95
CA LEU A 254 -33.45 17.47 -0.67
C LEU A 254 -33.65 18.86 -0.02
N SER A 255 -33.11 19.92 -0.60
CA SER A 255 -33.32 21.30 -0.16
C SER A 255 -34.10 22.11 -1.19
N PRO A 256 -35.41 21.87 -1.38
CA PRO A 256 -36.27 22.85 -2.04
C PRO A 256 -36.50 24.02 -1.07
N ALA A 257 -35.69 25.08 -1.18
CA ALA A 257 -36.00 26.40 -0.66
C ALA A 257 -35.19 27.48 -1.41
#